data_AF-A0A8T3MJ98-F1
#
_entry.id   AF-A0A8T3MJ98-F1
#
_cell.length_a   1.000
_cell.length_b   1.000
_cell.length_c   1.000
_cell.angle_alpha   90.00
_cell.angle_beta   90.00
_cell.angle_gamma   90.00
#
_symmetry.space_group_name_H-M   'P 1'
#
loop_
_entity.id
_entity.type
_entity.pdbx_description
1 polymer ?
#
loop_
_entity_poly.entity_id
_entity_poly.type
_entity_poly.pdbx_seq_one_letter_code
_entity_poly.pdbx_strand_id
1 'polypeptide(L)'
;DVLFVCGSSRNRDHFLPYFTKVFNLRIDDDTMRRRLEARTDDHWPLGRAGVELMLELNRSDEGPAGATDVDATQPLNKVVDEILRLARVRRAEGDATNGDAMHRVGQLRSHL
;
A
#
# COMPACT_ATOMS: atom_id res chain seq x y z
N ASP A 1 9.55 8.26 -17.23
CA ASP A 1 9.04 8.37 -15.85
C ASP A 1 8.09 7.24 -15.52
N VAL A 2 7.99 6.87 -14.25
CA VAL A 2 7.09 5.80 -13.75
C VAL A 2 6.23 6.39 -12.63
N LEU A 3 4.92 6.16 -12.72
CA LEU A 3 3.96 6.54 -11.69
C LEU A 3 3.54 5.29 -10.90
N PHE A 4 3.62 5.37 -9.58
CA PHE A 4 3.05 4.37 -8.68
C PHE A 4 1.78 4.94 -8.05
N VAL A 5 0.68 4.18 -8.12
CA VAL A 5 -0.59 4.51 -7.47
C VAL A 5 -0.89 3.40 -6.46
N CYS A 6 -1.16 3.77 -5.20
CA CYS A 6 -1.50 2.82 -4.15
C CYS A 6 -2.90 3.12 -3.60
N GLY A 7 -3.59 2.06 -3.18
CA GLY A 7 -4.93 2.17 -2.60
C GLY A 7 -5.74 0.91 -2.85
N SER A 8 -6.89 0.83 -2.17
CA SER A 8 -7.94 -0.14 -2.46
C SER A 8 -9.16 0.61 -2.94
N SER A 9 -9.86 0.05 -3.93
CA SER A 9 -11.14 0.57 -4.38
C SER A 9 -12.10 -0.55 -4.74
N ARG A 10 -13.39 -0.31 -4.52
CA ARG A 10 -14.46 -1.22 -4.94
C ARG A 10 -14.69 -1.19 -6.45
N ASN A 11 -14.41 -0.07 -7.11
CA ASN A 11 -14.53 0.06 -8.57
C ASN A 11 -13.19 -0.19 -9.30
N ARG A 12 -12.29 -0.99 -8.69
CA ARG A 12 -10.93 -1.22 -9.21
C ARG A 12 -10.92 -1.74 -10.65
N ASP A 13 -11.88 -2.58 -11.00
CA ASP A 13 -11.94 -3.20 -12.33
C ASP A 13 -12.17 -2.18 -13.46
N HIS A 14 -12.68 -0.98 -13.14
CA HIS A 14 -12.85 0.09 -14.12
C HIS A 14 -11.54 0.76 -14.53
N PHE A 15 -10.52 0.75 -13.66
CA PHE A 15 -9.31 1.52 -13.89
C PHE A 15 -8.02 0.69 -13.92
N LEU A 16 -8.00 -0.49 -13.32
CA LEU A 16 -6.83 -1.36 -13.35
C LEU A 16 -6.34 -1.72 -14.78
N PRO A 17 -7.22 -1.84 -15.80
CA PRO A 17 -6.77 -2.04 -17.18
C PRO A 17 -5.89 -0.91 -17.76
N TYR A 18 -5.90 0.29 -17.16
CA TYR A 18 -5.04 1.40 -17.61
C TYR A 18 -3.60 1.30 -17.08
N PHE A 19 -3.33 0.39 -16.15
CA PHE A 19 -2.01 0.21 -15.57
C PHE A 19 -1.21 -0.84 -16.33
N THR A 20 0.07 -0.56 -16.59
CA THR A 20 0.97 -1.52 -17.25
C THR A 20 1.30 -2.72 -16.37
N LYS A 21 1.27 -2.54 -15.04
CA LYS A 21 1.52 -3.56 -14.02
C LYS A 21 0.62 -3.30 -12.82
N VAL A 22 0.02 -4.35 -12.29
CA VAL A 22 -0.81 -4.31 -11.09
C VAL A 22 -0.20 -5.28 -10.07
N PHE A 23 0.00 -4.80 -8.85
CA PHE A 23 0.56 -5.60 -7.76
C PHE A 23 -0.48 -5.74 -6.65
N ASN A 24 -0.67 -6.95 -6.17
CA ASN A 24 -1.55 -7.27 -5.05
C ASN A 24 -0.69 -7.64 -3.84
N LEU A 25 -0.83 -6.90 -2.74
CA LEU A 25 -0.05 -7.14 -1.52
C LEU A 25 -0.73 -8.22 -0.69
N ARG A 26 -0.13 -9.42 -0.61
CA ARG A 26 -0.62 -10.53 0.20
C ARG A 26 0.08 -10.53 1.54
N ILE A 27 -0.67 -10.55 2.62
CA ILE A 27 -0.15 -10.50 4.00
C ILE A 27 -0.88 -11.55 4.83
N ASP A 28 -0.19 -12.21 5.74
CA ASP A 28 -0.82 -13.10 6.71
C ASP A 28 -1.54 -12.31 7.81
N ASP A 29 -2.53 -12.93 8.44
CA ASP A 29 -3.38 -12.28 9.44
C ASP A 29 -2.60 -11.79 10.67
N ASP A 30 -1.57 -12.53 11.10
CA ASP A 30 -0.76 -12.18 12.27
C ASP A 30 0.08 -10.92 12.01
N THR A 31 0.72 -10.86 10.84
CA THR A 31 1.49 -9.71 10.39
C THR A 31 0.58 -8.53 10.10
N MET A 32 -0.61 -8.74 9.53
CA MET A 32 -1.58 -7.68 9.32
C MET A 32 -2.05 -7.09 10.65
N ARG A 33 -2.52 -7.92 11.59
CA ARG A 33 -2.99 -7.50 12.91
C ARG A 33 -1.93 -6.69 13.63
N ARG A 34 -0.69 -7.22 13.72
CA ARG A 34 0.45 -6.54 14.34
C ARG A 34 0.70 -5.15 13.74
N ARG A 35 0.64 -5.02 12.40
CA ARG A 35 0.87 -3.74 11.71
C ARG A 35 -0.28 -2.77 11.89
N LEU A 36 -1.53 -3.24 11.92
CA LEU A 36 -2.70 -2.39 12.15
C LEU A 36 -2.74 -1.87 13.59
N GLU A 37 -2.38 -2.69 14.57
CA GLU A 37 -2.30 -2.30 15.99
C GLU A 37 -1.14 -1.35 16.27
N ALA A 38 -0.04 -1.45 15.50
CA ALA A 38 1.11 -0.55 15.62
C ALA A 38 0.92 0.80 14.88
N ARG A 39 -0.16 0.98 14.11
CA ARG A 39 -0.45 2.28 13.48
C ARG A 39 -0.80 3.29 14.57
N THR A 40 -0.09 4.42 14.59
CA THR A 40 -0.46 5.55 15.45
C THR A 40 -1.76 6.18 14.97
N ASP A 41 -2.53 6.76 15.90
CA ASP A 41 -3.87 7.31 15.66
C ASP A 41 -3.89 8.45 14.60
N ASP A 42 -2.73 8.96 14.21
CA ASP A 42 -2.54 9.99 13.19
C ASP A 42 -3.00 9.54 11.79
N HIS A 43 -3.24 8.24 11.59
CA HIS A 43 -3.53 7.64 10.29
C HIS A 43 -4.99 7.20 10.09
N TRP A 44 -5.92 7.76 10.86
CA TRP A 44 -7.34 7.36 10.98
C TRP A 44 -7.50 6.10 11.84
N PRO A 45 -8.04 6.20 13.07
CA PRO A 45 -8.22 5.05 13.93
C PRO A 45 -9.24 4.08 13.32
N LEU A 46 -8.79 2.87 13.01
CA LEU A 46 -9.65 1.79 12.51
C LEU A 46 -10.60 1.27 13.61
N GLY A 47 -10.17 1.33 14.87
CA GLY A 47 -10.83 0.65 15.99
C GLY A 47 -10.83 -0.88 15.83
N ARG A 48 -11.30 -1.60 16.86
CA ARG A 48 -11.37 -3.07 16.84
C ARG A 48 -12.19 -3.60 15.66
N ALA A 49 -13.35 -2.99 15.42
CA ALA A 49 -14.23 -3.39 14.31
C ALA A 49 -13.57 -3.19 12.93
N GLY A 50 -12.78 -2.11 12.75
CA GLY A 50 -12.04 -1.89 11.52
C GLY A 50 -10.90 -2.89 11.32
N VAL A 51 -10.21 -3.29 12.40
CA VAL A 51 -9.18 -4.35 12.33
C VAL A 51 -9.80 -5.68 11.90
N GLU A 52 -10.89 -6.10 12.53
CA GLU A 52 -11.55 -7.37 12.18
C GLU A 52 -12.11 -7.37 10.74
N LEU A 53 -12.68 -6.25 10.29
CA LEU A 53 -13.12 -6.10 8.89
C LEU A 53 -11.94 -6.22 7.92
N MET A 54 -10.80 -5.61 8.24
CA MET A 54 -9.61 -5.70 7.38
C MET A 54 -9.07 -7.13 7.30
N LEU A 55 -9.09 -7.88 8.41
CA LEU A 55 -8.70 -9.30 8.43
C LEU A 55 -9.68 -10.19 7.67
N GLU A 56 -10.98 -9.90 7.73
CA GLU A 56 -11.98 -10.59 6.91
C GLU A 56 -11.72 -10.34 5.41
N LEU A 57 -11.52 -9.10 5.01
CA LEU A 57 -11.21 -8.74 3.62
C LEU A 57 -9.88 -9.35 3.15
N ASN A 58 -8.86 -9.43 4.02
CA ASN A 58 -7.57 -10.03 3.70
C ASN A 58 -7.66 -11.52 3.38
N ARG A 59 -8.50 -12.24 4.14
CA ARG A 59 -8.77 -13.67 3.93
C ARG A 59 -9.56 -13.96 2.66
N SER A 60 -10.27 -12.96 2.12
CA SER A 60 -10.92 -13.12 0.82
C SER A 60 -9.88 -13.33 -0.29
N ASP A 61 -10.24 -14.16 -1.26
CA ASP A 61 -9.46 -14.34 -2.49
C ASP A 61 -9.83 -13.27 -3.55
N GLU A 62 -10.50 -12.19 -3.14
CA GLU A 62 -10.95 -11.08 -4.00
C GLU A 62 -9.78 -10.12 -4.32
N GLY A 63 -8.81 -10.66 -5.04
CA GLY A 63 -7.72 -9.91 -5.64
C GLY A 63 -8.11 -9.29 -7.00
N PRO A 64 -7.44 -8.21 -7.43
CA PRO A 64 -7.61 -7.73 -8.78
C PRO A 64 -7.15 -8.77 -9.81
N ALA A 65 -8.00 -9.07 -10.79
CA ALA A 65 -7.71 -10.08 -11.81
C ALA A 65 -6.43 -9.72 -12.58
N GLY A 66 -5.54 -10.69 -12.75
CA GLY A 66 -4.27 -10.51 -13.46
C GLY A 66 -3.21 -9.72 -12.71
N ALA A 67 -3.43 -9.39 -11.43
CA ALA A 67 -2.41 -8.79 -10.58
C ALA A 67 -1.29 -9.78 -10.24
N THR A 68 -0.08 -9.26 -10.05
CA THR A 68 1.04 -10.03 -9.52
C THR A 68 1.01 -9.95 -8.00
N ASP A 69 0.89 -11.09 -7.34
CA ASP A 69 0.98 -11.16 -5.88
C ASP A 69 2.40 -10.85 -5.41
N VAL A 70 2.50 -10.00 -4.38
CA VAL A 70 3.74 -9.65 -3.69
C VAL A 70 3.56 -9.96 -2.22
N ASP A 71 4.47 -10.76 -1.67
CA ASP A 71 4.50 -11.09 -0.25
C ASP A 71 4.83 -9.85 0.60
N ALA A 72 3.81 -9.35 1.28
CA ALA A 72 3.87 -8.19 2.15
C ALA A 72 4.08 -8.55 3.63
N THR A 73 4.27 -9.84 3.97
CA THR A 73 4.69 -10.28 5.32
C THR A 73 6.11 -9.80 5.64
N GLN A 74 6.94 -9.69 4.59
CA GLN A 74 8.31 -9.18 4.64
C GLN A 74 8.41 -7.74 5.18
N PRO A 75 9.59 -7.34 5.72
CA PRO A 75 9.86 -5.95 6.07
C PRO A 75 9.57 -4.97 4.93
N LEU A 76 9.07 -3.77 5.23
CA LEU A 76 8.61 -2.80 4.24
C LEU A 76 9.65 -2.52 3.14
N ASN A 77 10.92 -2.37 3.50
CA ASN A 77 11.99 -2.13 2.53
C ASN A 77 12.13 -3.29 1.52
N LYS A 78 11.95 -4.54 1.95
CA LYS A 78 11.98 -5.72 1.08
C LYS A 78 10.78 -5.79 0.14
N VAL A 79 9.60 -5.44 0.63
CA VAL A 79 8.40 -5.31 -0.21
C VAL A 79 8.61 -4.27 -1.30
N VAL A 80 9.18 -3.10 -0.95
CA VAL A 80 9.48 -2.04 -1.93
C VAL A 80 10.55 -2.49 -2.93
N ASP A 81 11.62 -3.15 -2.46
CA ASP A 81 12.66 -3.71 -3.33
C ASP A 81 12.06 -4.66 -4.39
N GLU A 82 11.16 -5.53 -3.95
CA GLU A 82 10.52 -6.51 -4.82
C GLU A 82 9.59 -5.85 -5.85
N ILE A 83 8.79 -4.87 -5.45
CA ILE A 83 7.94 -4.10 -6.39
C ILE A 83 8.80 -3.40 -7.44
N LEU A 84 9.89 -2.75 -7.05
CA LEU A 84 10.78 -2.07 -7.99
C LEU A 84 11.46 -3.05 -8.95
N ARG A 85 11.90 -4.21 -8.44
CA ARG A 85 12.46 -5.29 -9.25
C ARG A 85 11.45 -5.78 -10.29
N LEU A 86 10.21 -6.07 -9.88
CA LEU A 86 9.14 -6.53 -10.77
C LEU A 86 8.68 -5.44 -11.76
N ALA A 87 8.71 -4.18 -11.34
CA ALA A 87 8.45 -3.03 -12.19
C ALA A 87 9.58 -2.75 -13.19
N ARG A 88 10.76 -3.36 -13.00
CA ARG A 88 12.00 -3.12 -13.77
C ARG A 88 12.47 -1.67 -13.68
N VAL A 89 12.34 -1.08 -12.50
CA VAL A 89 12.73 0.30 -12.21
C VAL A 89 13.82 0.28 -11.15
N ARG A 90 14.82 1.17 -11.26
CA ARG A 90 15.82 1.37 -10.20
C ARG A 90 15.35 2.49 -9.29
N ARG A 91 15.73 2.43 -8.01
CA ARG A 91 15.66 3.64 -7.17
C ARG A 91 16.53 4.70 -7.80
N ALA A 92 16.06 5.94 -7.82
CA ALA A 92 16.96 7.06 -8.03
C ALA A 92 17.97 7.08 -6.87
N GLU A 93 19.25 7.34 -7.17
CA GLU A 93 20.23 7.64 -6.14
C GLU A 93 20.00 9.07 -5.63
N GLY A 94 19.78 9.21 -4.31
CA GLY A 94 19.52 10.48 -3.59
C GLY A 94 18.05 10.64 -3.17
N ASP A 95 17.68 10.95 -1.93
CA ASP A 95 18.36 11.82 -0.98
C ASP A 95 18.20 11.30 0.47
N ALA A 96 19.33 11.18 1.17
CA ALA A 96 19.37 10.98 2.60
C ALA A 96 19.12 12.33 3.30
N THR A 97 17.89 12.85 3.19
CA THR A 97 17.42 13.97 4.02
C THR A 97 16.10 13.59 4.67
N ASN A 98 16.24 12.79 5.73
CA ASN A 98 15.25 12.61 6.77
C ASN A 98 14.94 13.99 7.40
N GLY A 99 13.84 14.65 7.03
CA GLY A 99 13.46 15.91 7.68
C GLY A 99 12.27 16.70 7.11
N ASP A 100 12.09 16.80 5.79
CA ASP A 100 11.26 17.92 5.25
C ASP A 100 10.03 17.49 4.40
N ALA A 101 9.84 16.19 4.14
CA ALA A 101 8.72 15.72 3.31
C ALA A 101 7.36 15.67 4.05
N MET A 102 7.35 15.71 5.39
CA MET A 102 6.11 15.70 6.18
C MET A 102 5.32 17.02 6.04
N HIS A 103 5.96 18.12 5.63
CA HIS A 103 5.32 19.44 5.67
C HIS A 103 4.48 19.78 4.42
N ARG A 104 4.61 19.04 3.31
CA ARG A 104 3.95 19.39 2.04
C ARG A 104 2.68 18.60 1.71
N VAL A 105 2.34 17.54 2.45
CA VAL A 105 1.06 16.83 2.25
C VAL A 105 -0.09 17.48 3.05
N GLY A 106 0.23 18.30 4.05
CA GLY A 106 -0.76 18.95 4.92
C GLY A 106 -1.49 20.17 4.34
N GLN A 107 -1.10 20.68 3.17
CA GLN A 107 -1.62 21.97 2.68
C GLN A 107 -2.63 21.87 1.52
N LEU A 108 -2.99 20.66 1.07
CA LEU A 108 -3.92 20.44 -0.04
C LEU A 108 -5.32 19.94 0.39
N ARG A 109 -5.78 20.30 1.60
CA ARG A 109 -7.13 19.95 2.10
C ARG A 109 -7.83 21.11 2.81
N SER A 110 -7.98 22.25 2.12
CA SER A 110 -8.89 23.32 2.57
C SER A 110 -10.03 23.64 1.61
N HIS A 111 -10.12 23.01 0.43
CA HIS A 111 -11.20 23.32 -0.52
C HIS A 111 -11.60 22.08 -1.32
N LEU A 112 -12.41 21.21 -0.71
CA LEU A 112 -13.49 20.43 -1.33
C LEU A 112 -14.23 19.64 -0.25
#